data_AF-A0A662MAF0-F1
#
_entry.id   AF-A0A662MAF0-F1
#
_cell.length_a   1.000
_cell.length_b   1.000
_cell.length_c   1.000
_cell.angle_alpha   90.00
_cell.angle_beta   90.00
_cell.angle_gamma   90.00
#
_symmetry.space_group_name_H-M   'P 1'
#
loop_
_entity.id
_entity.type
_entity.pdbx_description
1 polymer ?
#
loop_
_entity_poly.entity_id
_entity_poly.type
_entity_poly.pdbx_seq_one_letter_code
_entity_poly.pdbx_strand_id
1 'polypeptide(L)'
;MSESDKEAMFRIGLTILLVVIGLSVLIFSGFLAYKEYNAITKEAIPKLSNIEDLVSDVTPIILYYGLRLAFLSVLIWVGSILLYRGIQLLMKAAK
;
A
#
# COMPACT_ATOMS: atom_id res chain seq x y z
N MET A 1 22.63 27.07 -20.04
CA MET A 1 22.44 25.91 -19.16
C MET A 1 23.34 24.81 -19.65
N SER A 2 24.32 24.41 -18.83
CA SER A 2 25.30 23.37 -19.20
C SER A 2 24.61 22.00 -19.27
N GLU A 3 25.23 21.04 -19.94
CA GLU A 3 24.72 19.66 -20.01
C GLU A 3 24.65 19.02 -18.61
N SER A 4 25.61 19.36 -17.74
CA SER A 4 25.63 19.01 -16.32
C SER A 4 24.40 19.52 -15.56
N ASP A 5 23.96 20.75 -15.82
CA ASP A 5 22.80 21.35 -15.13
C ASP A 5 21.49 20.61 -15.49
N LYS A 6 21.36 20.16 -16.75
CA LYS A 6 20.21 19.39 -17.22
C LYS A 6 20.16 18.02 -16.55
N GLU A 7 21.31 17.36 -16.42
CA GLU A 7 21.40 16.05 -15.78
C GLU A 7 21.08 16.12 -14.28
N ALA A 8 21.54 17.17 -13.59
CA ALA A 8 21.21 17.43 -12.20
C ALA A 8 19.70 17.65 -11.99
N MET A 9 19.08 18.50 -12.81
CA MET A 9 17.64 18.73 -12.74
C MET A 9 16.82 17.46 -13.04
N PHE A 10 17.25 16.66 -14.00
CA PHE A 10 16.59 15.38 -14.31
C PHE A 10 16.64 14.41 -13.13
N ARG A 11 17.80 14.28 -12.48
CA ARG A 11 17.97 13.41 -11.28
C ARG A 11 17.11 13.89 -10.11
N ILE A 12 17.04 15.19 -9.87
CA ILE A 12 16.19 15.78 -8.82
C ILE A 12 14.70 15.53 -9.14
N GLY A 13 14.29 15.76 -10.39
CA GLY A 13 12.91 15.52 -10.84
C GLY A 13 12.50 14.06 -10.66
N LEU A 14 13.34 13.10 -11.07
CA LEU A 14 13.12 11.67 -10.86
C LEU A 14 12.99 11.32 -9.37
N THR A 15 13.84 11.93 -8.55
CA THR A 15 13.85 11.69 -7.10
C THR A 15 12.56 12.15 -6.44
N ILE A 16 12.11 13.37 -6.75
CA ILE A 16 10.83 13.91 -6.24
C ILE A 16 9.67 13.03 -6.70
N LEU A 17 9.69 12.59 -7.96
CA LEU A 17 8.66 11.71 -8.52
C LEU A 17 8.55 10.39 -7.76
N LEU A 18 9.68 9.75 -7.41
CA LEU A 18 9.68 8.53 -6.61
C LEU A 18 9.08 8.73 -5.21
N VAL A 19 9.39 9.86 -4.56
CA VAL A 19 8.82 10.20 -3.26
C VAL A 19 7.31 10.42 -3.36
N VAL A 20 6.86 11.21 -4.34
CA VAL A 20 5.45 11.50 -4.54
C VAL A 20 4.66 10.22 -4.82
N ILE A 21 5.16 9.37 -5.72
CA ILE A 21 4.50 8.09 -6.03
C ILE A 21 4.47 7.18 -4.80
N GLY A 22 5.59 7.04 -4.08
CA GLY A 22 5.64 6.23 -2.85
C GLY A 22 4.63 6.71 -1.81
N LEU A 23 4.54 8.04 -1.60
CA LEU A 23 3.59 8.64 -0.68
C LEU A 23 2.13 8.41 -1.12
N SER A 24 1.84 8.61 -2.41
CA SER A 24 0.50 8.37 -2.98
C SER A 24 0.07 6.92 -2.82
N VAL A 25 0.96 5.96 -3.07
CA VAL A 25 0.69 4.53 -2.87
C VAL A 25 0.39 4.22 -1.41
N LEU A 26 1.15 4.78 -0.47
CA LEU A 26 0.91 4.57 0.95
C LEU A 26 -0.43 5.17 1.42
N ILE A 27 -0.74 6.40 1.02
CA ILE A 27 -2.01 7.07 1.36
C ILE A 27 -3.18 6.26 0.78
N PHE A 28 -3.09 5.85 -0.49
CA PHE A 28 -4.12 5.06 -1.14
C PHE A 28 -4.31 3.69 -0.48
N SER A 29 -3.20 3.02 -0.11
CA SER A 29 -3.25 1.75 0.61
C SER A 29 -3.88 1.90 1.99
N GLY A 30 -3.57 2.98 2.71
CA GLY A 30 -4.19 3.30 4.00
C GLY A 30 -5.70 3.57 3.87
N PHE A 31 -6.12 4.29 2.83
CA PHE A 31 -7.53 4.50 2.53
C PHE A 31 -8.27 3.18 2.26
N LEU A 32 -7.69 2.30 1.44
CA LEU A 32 -8.26 0.98 1.17
C LEU A 32 -8.34 0.13 2.46
N ALA A 33 -7.29 0.11 3.27
CA ALA A 33 -7.29 -0.61 4.55
C ALA A 33 -8.38 -0.10 5.49
N TYR A 34 -8.58 1.22 5.58
CA TYR A 34 -9.64 1.81 6.39
C TYR A 34 -11.05 1.44 5.89
N LYS A 35 -11.25 1.45 4.56
CA LYS A 35 -12.51 1.03 3.95
C LYS A 35 -12.82 -0.44 4.28
N GLU A 36 -11.84 -1.33 4.15
CA GLU A 36 -12.01 -2.76 4.46
C GLU A 36 -12.26 -2.99 5.95
N TYR A 37 -11.53 -2.31 6.83
CA TYR A 37 -11.76 -2.36 8.27
C TYR A 37 -13.21 -2.02 8.62
N ASN A 38 -13.75 -0.94 8.06
CA ASN A 38 -15.13 -0.51 8.27
C ASN A 38 -16.17 -1.46 7.65
N ALA A 39 -15.82 -2.17 6.58
CA ALA A 39 -16.70 -3.18 5.99
C ALA A 39 -16.82 -4.38 6.93
N ILE A 40 -15.69 -4.89 7.41
CA ILE A 40 -15.63 -6.03 8.34
C ILE A 40 -16.35 -5.72 9.65
N THR A 41 -16.16 -4.52 10.21
CA THR A 41 -16.82 -4.15 11.49
C THR A 41 -18.32 -3.95 11.37
N LYS A 42 -18.84 -3.72 10.16
CA LYS A 42 -20.29 -3.56 9.92
C LYS A 42 -20.97 -4.86 9.54
N GLU A 43 -20.25 -5.84 9.03
CA GLU A 43 -20.80 -7.15 8.72
C GLU A 43 -21.02 -7.94 10.02
N ALA A 44 -22.27 -8.32 10.27
CA ALA A 44 -22.61 -9.19 11.39
C ALA A 44 -22.03 -10.58 11.12
N ILE A 45 -21.15 -11.05 12.01
CA ILE A 45 -20.62 -12.42 11.95
C ILE A 45 -21.84 -13.37 11.98
N PRO A 46 -22.01 -14.25 10.99
CA PRO A 46 -23.15 -15.17 10.95
C PRO A 46 -23.15 -16.03 12.21
N LYS A 47 -24.33 -16.18 12.83
CA LYS A 47 -24.50 -17.09 13.98
C LYS A 47 -24.39 -18.52 13.47
N LEU A 48 -23.28 -19.17 13.79
CA LEU A 48 -23.02 -20.55 13.39
C LEU A 48 -23.90 -21.51 14.18
N SER A 49 -24.75 -22.25 13.47
CA SER A 49 -25.60 -23.32 14.02
C SER A 49 -24.93 -24.69 13.99
N ASN A 50 -24.19 -25.01 12.92
CA ASN A 50 -23.54 -26.31 12.72
C ASN A 50 -22.10 -26.18 12.17
N ILE A 51 -21.33 -27.27 12.25
CA ILE A 51 -19.94 -27.34 11.74
C ILE A 51 -19.89 -27.28 10.21
N GLU A 52 -20.90 -27.84 9.52
CA GLU A 52 -21.01 -27.75 8.05
C GLU A 52 -21.15 -26.30 7.58
N ASP A 53 -21.95 -25.49 8.29
CA ASP A 53 -22.10 -24.04 8.03
C ASP A 53 -20.77 -23.28 8.19
N LEU A 54 -19.86 -23.81 9.01
CA LEU A 54 -18.54 -23.21 9.25
C LEU A 54 -17.64 -23.33 8.02
N VAL A 55 -17.70 -24.47 7.32
CA VAL A 55 -16.91 -24.69 6.11
C VAL A 55 -17.53 -23.96 4.92
N SER A 56 -18.85 -24.00 4.75
CA SER A 56 -19.52 -23.37 3.61
C SER A 56 -19.52 -21.84 3.69
N ASP A 57 -19.70 -21.27 4.89
CA ASP A 57 -19.99 -19.84 5.02
C ASP A 57 -18.79 -19.04 5.52
N VAL A 58 -17.97 -19.60 6.42
CA VAL A 58 -16.85 -18.88 7.04
C VAL A 58 -15.57 -18.98 6.22
N THR A 59 -15.30 -20.14 5.60
CA THR A 59 -14.06 -20.34 4.81
C THR A 59 -13.94 -19.36 3.63
N PRO A 60 -14.99 -19.12 2.82
CA PRO A 60 -14.92 -18.14 1.73
C PRO A 60 -14.69 -16.72 2.25
N ILE A 61 -15.29 -16.37 3.38
CA ILE A 61 -15.15 -15.05 4.02
C ILE A 61 -13.70 -14.84 4.49
N ILE A 62 -13.13 -15.82 5.18
CA ILE A 62 -11.73 -15.78 5.64
C ILE A 62 -10.78 -15.69 4.44
N LEU A 63 -10.99 -16.50 3.40
CA LEU A 63 -10.18 -16.44 2.18
C LEU A 63 -10.26 -15.08 1.51
N TYR A 64 -11.47 -14.54 1.38
CA TYR A 64 -11.70 -13.24 0.75
C TYR A 64 -10.97 -12.10 1.48
N TYR A 65 -11.15 -11.99 2.80
CA TYR A 65 -10.47 -10.96 3.59
C TYR A 65 -8.96 -11.22 3.71
N GLY A 66 -8.55 -12.48 3.85
CA GLY A 66 -7.14 -12.87 3.91
C GLY A 66 -6.38 -12.51 2.63
N LEU A 67 -6.96 -12.77 1.45
CA LEU A 67 -6.34 -12.42 0.18
C LEU A 67 -6.24 -10.90 0.00
N ARG A 68 -7.28 -10.15 0.41
CA ARG A 68 -7.29 -8.68 0.37
C ARG A 68 -6.24 -8.08 1.30
N LEU A 69 -6.12 -8.60 2.51
CA LEU A 69 -5.08 -8.19 3.46
C LEU A 69 -3.68 -8.46 2.90
N ALA A 70 -3.44 -9.63 2.32
CA ALA A 70 -2.18 -9.96 1.68
C ALA A 70 -1.83 -8.97 0.54
N PHE A 71 -2.81 -8.65 -0.31
CA PHE A 71 -2.64 -7.67 -1.37
C PHE A 71 -2.33 -6.26 -0.83
N LEU A 72 -3.06 -5.81 0.20
CA LEU A 72 -2.81 -4.54 0.89
C LEU A 72 -1.39 -4.49 1.48
N SER A 73 -0.92 -5.58 2.09
CA SER A 73 0.45 -5.66 2.62
C SER A 73 1.50 -5.48 1.52
N VAL A 74 1.29 -6.08 0.34
CA VAL A 74 2.18 -5.90 -0.82
C VAL A 74 2.20 -4.45 -1.28
N LEU A 75 1.04 -3.79 -1.38
CA LEU A 75 0.97 -2.38 -1.77
C LEU A 75 1.70 -1.46 -0.79
N ILE A 76 1.49 -1.66 0.51
CA ILE A 76 2.19 -0.90 1.56
C ILE A 76 3.69 -1.13 1.47
N TRP A 77 4.13 -2.36 1.25
CA TRP A 77 5.54 -2.70 1.11
C TRP A 77 6.18 -2.02 -0.11
N VAL A 78 5.54 -2.07 -1.27
CA VAL A 78 6.02 -1.40 -2.50
C VAL A 78 6.08 0.12 -2.31
N GLY A 79 5.02 0.74 -1.77
CA GLY A 79 4.99 2.17 -1.47
C GLY A 79 6.11 2.58 -0.51
N SER A 80 6.38 1.75 0.51
CA SER A 80 7.45 1.98 1.49
C SER A 80 8.85 1.92 0.85
N ILE A 81 9.10 0.96 -0.04
CA ILE A 81 10.38 0.84 -0.76
C ILE A 81 10.62 2.05 -1.66
N LEU A 82 9.60 2.47 -2.41
CA LEU A 82 9.69 3.64 -3.30
C LEU A 82 9.98 4.91 -2.50
N LEU A 83 9.24 5.12 -1.41
CA LEU A 83 9.43 6.27 -0.54
C LEU A 83 10.82 6.27 0.11
N TYR A 84 11.25 5.13 0.64
CA TYR A 84 12.58 4.97 1.25
C TYR A 84 13.71 5.30 0.26
N ARG A 85 13.65 4.75 -0.96
CA ARG A 85 14.64 5.04 -2.01
C ARG A 85 14.60 6.51 -2.42
N GLY A 86 13.42 7.10 -2.57
CA GLY A 86 13.26 8.52 -2.88
C GLY A 86 13.89 9.42 -1.81
N ILE A 87 13.64 9.14 -0.52
CA ILE A 87 14.22 9.88 0.60
C ILE A 87 15.75 9.72 0.64
N GLN A 88 16.29 8.51 0.43
CA GLN A 88 17.74 8.32 0.36
C GLN A 88 18.41 9.15 -0.73
N LEU A 89 17.78 9.24 -1.91
CA LEU A 89 18.28 10.04 -3.02
C LEU A 89 18.21 11.54 -2.69
N LEU A 90 17.14 12.01 -2.04
CA LEU A 90 17.04 13.39 -1.56
C LEU A 90 18.15 13.73 -0.56
N MET A 91 18.39 12.86 0.42
CA MET A 91 19.42 13.08 1.43
C MET A 91 20.83 13.12 0.82
N LYS A 92 21.08 12.34 -0.24
CA LYS A 92 22.34 12.39 -0.99
C LYS A 92 22.49 13.66 -1.81
N ALA A 93 21.40 14.20 -2.36
CA ALA A 93 21.41 15.44 -3.14
C ALA A 93 21.51 16.69 -2.25
N ALA A 94 21.13 16.59 -0.98
CA ALA A 94 21.20 17.69 -0.01
C ALA A 94 22.56 17.81 0.72
N LYS A 95 23.47 16.86 0.50
CA LYS A 95 24.87 16.91 0.97
C LYS A 95 25.78 17.39 -0.15
#